data_AF-A0A9D4Y0F9-F1
#
_entry.id   AF-A0A9D4Y0F9-F1
#
_cell.length_a   1.000
_cell.length_b   1.000
_cell.length_c   1.000
_cell.angle_alpha   90.00
_cell.angle_beta   90.00
_cell.angle_gamma   90.00
#
_symmetry.space_group_name_H-M   'P 1'
#
loop_
_entity.id
_entity.type
_entity.pdbx_description
1 polymer ?
#
loop_
_entity_poly.entity_id
_entity_poly.type
_entity_poly.pdbx_seq_one_letter_code
_entity_poly.pdbx_strand_id
1 'polypeptide(L)'
;MGKLALAAIVSSWVVPITIMVNRIVTEPYMDEIFHIPQAQQYCKGNFGSWDPMITTPPGLYYLSLAYIASLFPGLYCVEAASSFLDVCSASFLRSINGVLAITCSIILYDIIIHLTPTLGDRKAMLHAAVLSLYPLHWFFTFLYYTDVASVTAVLAMYLASLKKNYWLSALVRLEPLQLLFDKQILYGCFLLHALV
;
A
#
# COMPACT_ATOMS: atom_id res chain seq x y z
N MET A 1 2.97 -20.02 -11.65
CA MET A 1 4.35 -19.72 -11.19
C MET A 1 4.72 -18.24 -11.37
N GLY A 2 4.19 -17.54 -12.39
CA GLY A 2 4.53 -16.13 -12.67
C GLY A 2 4.34 -15.15 -11.52
N LYS A 3 3.27 -15.26 -10.72
CA LYS A 3 3.01 -14.34 -9.59
C LYS A 3 4.07 -14.36 -8.50
N LEU A 4 4.50 -15.55 -8.08
CA LEU A 4 5.52 -15.70 -7.04
C LEU A 4 6.87 -15.19 -7.53
N ALA A 5 7.21 -15.49 -8.79
CA ALA A 5 8.41 -14.97 -9.42
C ALA A 5 8.37 -13.43 -9.53
N LEU A 6 7.23 -12.85 -9.92
CA LEU A 6 7.04 -11.40 -9.95
C LEU A 6 7.18 -10.79 -8.56
N ALA A 7 6.54 -11.36 -7.55
CA ALA A 7 6.64 -10.89 -6.17
C ALA A 7 8.09 -10.91 -5.67
N ALA A 8 8.84 -11.95 -5.99
CA ALA A 8 10.27 -12.05 -5.67
C ALA A 8 11.11 -10.99 -6.41
N ILE A 9 10.84 -10.79 -7.70
CA ILE A 9 11.48 -9.77 -8.52
C ILE A 9 11.23 -8.37 -7.93
N VAL A 10 9.97 -8.02 -7.65
CA VAL A 10 9.60 -6.71 -7.11
C VAL A 10 10.19 -6.51 -5.71
N SER A 11 10.12 -7.54 -4.86
CA SER A 11 10.72 -7.50 -3.53
C SER A 11 12.23 -7.26 -3.57
N SER A 12 12.93 -7.75 -4.59
CA SER A 12 14.38 -7.63 -4.72
C SER A 12 14.88 -6.18 -4.80
N TRP A 13 14.05 -5.24 -5.27
CA TRP A 13 14.35 -3.81 -5.19
C TRP A 13 13.61 -3.10 -4.06
N VAL A 14 12.36 -3.48 -3.76
CA VAL A 14 11.55 -2.79 -2.74
C VAL A 14 12.19 -2.91 -1.37
N VAL A 15 12.66 -4.09 -0.99
CA VAL A 15 13.25 -4.35 0.33
C VAL A 15 14.55 -3.56 0.55
N PRO A 16 15.60 -3.69 -0.29
CA PRO A 16 16.86 -2.98 -0.06
C PRO A 16 16.70 -1.46 -0.13
N ILE A 17 15.82 -0.95 -0.99
CA ILE A 17 15.60 0.50 -1.11
C ILE A 17 14.81 1.02 0.08
N THR A 18 13.79 0.29 0.57
CA THR A 18 13.13 0.62 1.83
C THR A 18 14.15 0.69 2.98
N ILE A 19 15.09 -0.27 3.06
CA ILE A 19 16.15 -0.26 4.08
C ILE A 19 17.05 0.97 3.91
N MET A 20 17.45 1.30 2.68
CA MET A 20 18.29 2.45 2.39
C MET A 20 17.60 3.77 2.73
N VAL A 21 16.33 3.95 2.31
CA VAL A 21 15.52 5.14 2.60
C VAL A 21 15.38 5.33 4.11
N ASN A 22 15.08 4.28 4.87
CA ASN A 22 14.97 4.39 6.33
C ASN A 22 16.30 4.71 7.04
N ARG A 23 17.45 4.43 6.41
CA ARG A 23 18.76 4.82 6.94
C ARG A 23 19.15 6.26 6.61
N ILE A 24 18.69 6.78 5.47
CA ILE A 24 19.06 8.12 4.98
C ILE A 24 18.04 9.17 5.44
N VAL A 25 16.76 8.85 5.34
CA VAL A 25 15.62 9.71 5.65
C VAL A 25 15.09 9.32 7.02
N THR A 26 15.82 9.66 8.08
CA THR A 26 15.47 9.27 9.45
C THR A 26 14.28 10.04 9.99
N GLU A 27 14.14 11.30 9.59
CA GLU A 27 13.02 12.17 9.97
C GLU A 27 11.82 12.02 9.03
N PRO A 28 10.59 12.29 9.49
CA PRO A 28 9.42 12.36 8.62
C PRO A 28 9.61 13.36 7.48
N TYR A 29 9.36 12.91 6.25
CA TYR A 29 9.51 13.69 5.04
C TYR A 29 8.17 14.19 4.51
N MET A 30 8.09 15.48 4.17
CA MET A 30 6.86 16.14 3.69
C MET A 30 5.68 15.92 4.65
N ASP A 31 4.57 15.32 4.19
CA ASP A 31 3.34 15.15 4.97
C ASP A 31 3.45 14.00 5.99
N GLU A 32 4.54 13.21 5.96
CA GLU A 32 4.81 12.22 7.01
C GLU A 32 4.87 12.88 8.39
N ILE A 33 5.22 14.16 8.48
CA ILE A 33 5.22 14.93 9.73
C ILE A 33 3.83 14.98 10.39
N PHE A 34 2.76 14.87 9.61
CA PHE A 34 1.38 14.79 10.10
C PHE A 34 0.92 13.33 10.21
N HIS A 35 1.21 12.51 9.19
CA HIS A 35 0.70 11.13 9.12
C HIS A 35 1.35 10.19 10.15
N ILE A 36 2.67 10.27 10.37
CA ILE A 36 3.37 9.37 11.29
C ILE A 36 2.92 9.59 12.74
N PRO A 37 2.91 10.83 13.28
CA PRO A 37 2.41 11.05 14.63
C PRO A 37 0.93 10.65 14.78
N GLN A 38 0.10 10.91 13.77
CA GLN A 38 -1.31 10.51 13.81
C GLN A 38 -1.48 8.98 13.86
N ALA A 39 -0.74 8.23 13.03
CA ALA A 39 -0.74 6.76 13.07
C ALA A 39 -0.25 6.24 14.43
N GLN A 40 0.76 6.89 15.01
CA GLN A 40 1.26 6.55 16.35
C GLN A 40 0.23 6.81 17.45
N GLN A 41 -0.63 7.81 17.33
CA GLN A 41 -1.75 7.99 18.27
C GLN A 41 -2.74 6.82 18.20
N TYR A 42 -3.05 6.34 16.99
CA TYR A 42 -3.93 5.18 16.82
C TYR A 42 -3.28 3.90 17.34
N CYS A 43 -1.96 3.76 17.16
CA CYS A 43 -1.18 2.70 17.78
C CYS A 43 -1.27 2.72 19.32
N LYS A 44 -1.47 3.88 19.96
CA LYS A 44 -1.73 4.01 21.41
C LYS A 44 -3.19 3.75 21.81
N GLY A 45 -4.06 3.38 20.87
CA GLY A 45 -5.50 3.27 21.09
C GLY A 45 -6.23 4.61 21.15
N ASN A 46 -5.56 5.74 20.88
CA ASN A 46 -6.17 7.07 20.91
C ASN A 46 -6.86 7.40 19.57
N PHE A 47 -7.93 6.66 19.27
CA PHE A 47 -8.71 6.83 18.03
C PHE A 47 -9.52 8.14 17.97
N GLY A 48 -9.72 8.80 19.11
CA GLY A 48 -10.43 10.09 19.19
C GLY A 48 -9.58 11.30 18.80
N SER A 49 -8.26 11.12 18.65
CA SER A 49 -7.36 12.20 18.20
C SER A 49 -7.34 12.35 16.69
N TRP A 50 -7.32 13.59 16.22
CA TRP A 50 -7.18 13.91 14.80
C TRP A 50 -6.39 15.19 14.60
N ASP A 51 -5.31 15.13 13.84
CA ASP A 51 -4.56 16.31 13.42
C ASP A 51 -5.36 17.08 12.35
N PRO A 52 -5.68 18.37 12.59
CA PRO A 52 -6.51 19.16 11.68
C PRO A 52 -5.86 19.44 10.32
N MET A 53 -4.55 19.24 10.16
CA MET A 53 -3.86 19.39 8.87
C MET A 53 -4.10 18.19 7.95
N ILE A 54 -4.57 17.07 8.49
CA ILE A 54 -4.83 15.85 7.72
C ILE A 54 -6.19 15.97 7.05
N THR A 55 -6.17 16.13 5.73
CA THR A 55 -7.39 16.18 4.89
C THR A 55 -7.73 14.84 4.25
N THR A 56 -6.87 13.83 4.40
CA THR A 56 -7.13 12.46 3.95
C THR A 56 -7.70 11.64 5.10
N PRO A 57 -8.26 10.47 4.86
CA PRO A 57 -8.95 9.71 5.89
C PRO A 57 -8.03 8.73 6.59
N PRO A 58 -8.49 8.15 7.71
CA PRO A 58 -7.68 7.25 8.52
C PRO A 58 -7.40 5.87 7.91
N GLY A 59 -7.83 5.57 6.68
CA GLY A 59 -7.78 4.22 6.11
C GLY A 59 -6.39 3.57 6.18
N LEU A 60 -5.35 4.32 5.82
CA LEU A 60 -3.96 3.83 5.90
C LEU A 60 -3.53 3.51 7.34
N TYR A 61 -4.03 4.24 8.34
CA TYR A 61 -3.70 4.01 9.74
C TYR A 61 -4.26 2.69 10.23
N TYR A 62 -5.53 2.40 9.92
CA TYR A 62 -6.14 1.11 10.26
C TYR A 62 -5.43 -0.06 9.57
N LEU A 63 -5.06 0.10 8.29
CA LEU A 63 -4.24 -0.89 7.58
C LEU A 63 -2.88 -1.10 8.26
N SER A 64 -2.26 -0.03 8.75
CA SER A 64 -0.99 -0.09 9.48
C SER A 64 -1.11 -0.82 10.81
N LEU A 65 -2.17 -0.57 11.58
CA LEU A 65 -2.46 -1.31 12.81
C LEU A 65 -2.68 -2.80 12.52
N ALA A 66 -3.48 -3.14 11.51
CA ALA A 66 -3.73 -4.53 11.12
C ALA A 66 -2.44 -5.24 10.66
N TYR A 67 -1.60 -4.55 9.89
CA TYR A 67 -0.30 -5.05 9.45
C TYR A 67 0.63 -5.34 10.63
N ILE A 68 0.77 -4.38 11.56
CA ILE A 68 1.58 -4.55 12.78
C ILE A 68 1.04 -5.71 13.63
N ALA A 69 -0.27 -5.80 13.81
CA ALA A 69 -0.92 -6.90 14.53
C ALA A 69 -0.65 -8.27 13.91
N SER A 70 -0.62 -8.35 12.58
CA SER A 70 -0.29 -9.58 11.87
C SER A 70 1.18 -9.99 12.04
N LEU A 71 2.11 -9.04 12.19
CA LEU A 71 3.53 -9.35 12.39
C LEU A 71 3.85 -9.71 13.85
N PHE A 72 3.15 -9.08 14.79
CA PHE A 72 3.40 -9.22 16.22
C PHE A 72 2.12 -9.56 17.01
N PRO A 73 1.50 -10.73 16.76
CA PRO A 73 0.23 -11.09 17.38
C PRO A 73 0.30 -11.17 18.91
N GLY A 74 1.48 -11.52 19.47
CA GLY A 74 1.70 -11.59 20.91
C GLY A 74 1.79 -10.24 21.62
N LEU A 75 1.97 -9.15 20.88
CA LEU A 75 2.13 -7.81 21.47
C LEU A 75 0.78 -7.22 21.94
N TYR A 76 -0.34 -7.69 21.37
CA TYR A 76 -1.69 -7.33 21.82
C TYR A 76 -2.12 -8.07 23.09
N CYS A 77 -1.48 -9.20 23.40
CA CYS A 77 -1.76 -9.99 24.60
C CYS A 77 -0.95 -9.54 25.82
N VAL A 78 0.07 -8.70 25.61
CA VAL A 78 0.93 -8.17 26.67
C VAL A 78 0.61 -6.69 26.81
N GLU A 79 0.20 -6.22 28.00
CA GLU A 79 -0.06 -4.80 28.32
C GLU A 79 1.22 -3.93 28.31
N ALA A 80 2.15 -4.16 27.39
CA ALA A 80 3.37 -3.39 27.22
C ALA A 80 3.14 -2.29 26.17
N ALA A 81 2.45 -1.23 26.55
CA ALA A 81 2.21 -0.05 25.71
C ALA A 81 3.51 0.60 25.19
N SER A 82 4.63 0.46 25.93
CA SER A 82 5.95 0.93 25.50
C SER A 82 6.52 0.15 24.32
N SER A 83 6.38 -1.18 24.31
CA SER A 83 6.87 -2.04 23.23
C SER A 83 6.09 -1.83 21.92
N PHE A 84 4.80 -1.48 22.01
CA PHE A 84 3.98 -1.20 20.83
C PHE A 84 4.38 0.08 20.11
N LEU A 85 4.93 1.07 20.83
CA LEU A 85 5.39 2.32 20.26
C LEU A 85 6.68 2.18 19.47
N ASP A 86 7.60 1.34 19.94
CA ASP A 86 8.81 1.00 19.17
C ASP A 86 8.45 0.26 17.88
N VAL A 87 7.39 -0.53 17.90
CA VAL A 87 6.89 -1.28 16.73
C VAL A 87 6.11 -0.37 15.76
N CYS A 88 5.46 0.69 16.22
CA CYS A 88 4.81 1.71 15.37
C CYS A 88 5.78 2.85 14.99
N SER A 89 7.05 2.50 14.73
CA SER A 89 8.06 3.44 14.26
C SER A 89 7.86 3.79 12.78
N ALA A 90 8.45 4.91 12.34
CA ALA A 90 8.42 5.36 10.94
C ALA A 90 8.81 4.24 9.95
N SER A 91 9.80 3.42 10.31
CA SER A 91 10.26 2.30 9.47
C SER A 91 9.20 1.24 9.21
N PHE A 92 8.45 0.82 10.24
CA PHE A 92 7.36 -0.14 10.08
C PHE A 92 6.15 0.48 9.39
N LEU A 93 5.87 1.75 9.65
CA LEU A 93 4.82 2.48 8.94
C LEU A 93 5.17 2.57 7.45
N ARG A 94 6.37 2.98 7.07
CA ARG A 94 6.82 3.00 5.66
C ARG A 94 6.82 1.62 5.00
N SER A 95 7.13 0.54 5.75
CA SER A 95 7.19 -0.80 5.17
C SER A 95 5.83 -1.32 4.70
N ILE A 96 4.70 -0.79 5.21
CA ILE A 96 3.37 -1.15 4.68
C ILE A 96 3.23 -0.76 3.20
N ASN A 97 3.78 0.38 2.80
CA ASN A 97 3.74 0.81 1.40
C ASN A 97 4.58 -0.10 0.51
N GLY A 98 5.69 -0.64 1.02
CA GLY A 98 6.45 -1.69 0.33
C GLY A 98 5.62 -2.96 0.11
N VAL A 99 4.91 -3.44 1.12
CA VAL A 99 4.01 -4.61 1.03
C VAL A 99 2.86 -4.36 0.06
N LEU A 100 2.26 -3.17 0.12
CA LEU A 100 1.18 -2.76 -0.76
C LEU A 100 1.65 -2.63 -2.20
N ALA A 101 2.87 -2.14 -2.47
CA ALA A 101 3.44 -2.07 -3.81
C ALA A 101 3.69 -3.46 -4.41
N ILE A 102 4.20 -4.41 -3.61
CA ILE A 102 4.34 -5.81 -4.05
C ILE A 102 2.95 -6.39 -4.37
N THR A 103 1.96 -6.16 -3.50
CA THR A 103 0.57 -6.60 -3.73
C THR A 103 -0.02 -5.97 -5.00
N CYS A 104 0.20 -4.68 -5.21
CA CYS A 104 -0.19 -3.93 -6.40
C CYS A 104 0.35 -4.59 -7.68
N SER A 105 1.63 -4.97 -7.69
CA SER A 105 2.26 -5.64 -8.84
C SER A 105 1.60 -6.97 -9.20
N ILE A 106 1.16 -7.74 -8.20
CA ILE A 106 0.47 -9.02 -8.39
C ILE A 106 -0.93 -8.79 -8.98
N ILE A 107 -1.63 -7.76 -8.49
CA ILE A 107 -2.95 -7.37 -9.02
C ILE A 107 -2.81 -6.90 -10.47
N LEU A 108 -1.80 -6.08 -10.79
CA LEU A 108 -1.50 -5.65 -12.16
C LEU A 108 -1.25 -6.85 -13.09
N TYR A 109 -0.44 -7.82 -12.64
CA TYR A 109 -0.23 -9.05 -13.39
C TYR A 109 -1.55 -9.78 -13.68
N ASP A 110 -2.43 -9.89 -12.68
CA ASP A 110 -3.74 -10.53 -12.85
C ASP A 110 -4.64 -9.79 -13.83
N ILE A 111 -4.64 -8.46 -13.80
CA ILE A 111 -5.37 -7.62 -14.74
C ILE A 111 -4.83 -7.85 -16.16
N ILE A 112 -3.50 -7.81 -16.35
CA ILE A 112 -2.86 -7.98 -17.67
C ILE A 112 -3.20 -9.33 -18.28
N ILE A 113 -3.09 -10.41 -17.50
CA ILE A 113 -3.44 -11.77 -17.96
C ILE A 113 -4.93 -11.87 -18.29
N HIS A 114 -5.80 -11.21 -17.52
CA HIS A 114 -7.24 -11.22 -17.78
C HIS A 114 -7.63 -10.45 -19.05
N LEU A 115 -7.04 -9.29 -19.27
CA LEU A 115 -7.30 -8.45 -20.44
C LEU A 115 -6.63 -9.00 -21.71
N THR A 116 -5.48 -9.67 -21.57
CA THR A 116 -4.70 -10.17 -22.70
C THR A 116 -4.34 -11.66 -22.53
N PRO A 117 -5.30 -12.59 -22.64
CA PRO A 117 -5.08 -14.02 -22.32
C PRO A 117 -4.04 -14.72 -23.21
N THR A 118 -3.77 -14.19 -24.40
CA THR A 118 -2.78 -14.73 -25.34
C THR A 118 -1.35 -14.26 -25.05
N LEU A 119 -1.18 -13.31 -24.13
CA LEU A 119 0.13 -12.80 -23.74
C LEU A 119 0.84 -13.83 -22.86
N GLY A 120 2.05 -14.25 -23.26
CA GLY A 120 2.82 -15.20 -22.47
C GLY A 120 3.21 -14.64 -21.08
N ASP A 121 3.23 -15.51 -20.07
CA ASP A 121 3.53 -15.18 -18.65
C ASP A 121 4.73 -14.24 -18.48
N ARG A 122 5.85 -14.51 -19.16
CA ARG A 122 7.07 -13.68 -19.07
C ARG A 122 6.81 -12.24 -19.50
N LYS A 123 6.05 -12.02 -20.57
CA LYS A 123 5.72 -10.67 -21.03
C LYS A 123 4.79 -9.98 -20.05
N ALA A 124 3.77 -10.68 -19.54
CA ALA A 124 2.88 -10.12 -18.53
C ALA A 124 3.63 -9.71 -17.24
N MET A 125 4.57 -10.55 -16.77
CA MET A 125 5.43 -10.21 -15.65
C MET A 125 6.28 -8.96 -15.92
N LEU A 126 6.87 -8.85 -17.11
CA LEU A 126 7.66 -7.67 -17.49
C LEU A 126 6.80 -6.40 -17.50
N HIS A 127 5.57 -6.45 -18.03
CA HIS A 127 4.68 -5.29 -18.02
C HIS A 127 4.31 -4.88 -16.58
N ALA A 128 3.92 -5.85 -15.74
CA ALA A 128 3.62 -5.58 -14.34
C ALA A 128 4.83 -5.02 -13.57
N ALA A 129 6.04 -5.54 -13.82
CA ALA A 129 7.27 -5.04 -13.23
C ALA A 129 7.57 -3.60 -13.68
N VAL A 130 7.45 -3.29 -14.97
CA VAL A 130 7.67 -1.94 -15.52
C VAL A 130 6.65 -0.95 -14.95
N LEU A 131 5.37 -1.33 -14.86
CA LEU A 131 4.34 -0.48 -14.24
C LEU A 131 4.61 -0.25 -12.75
N SER A 132 5.18 -1.22 -12.05
CA SER A 132 5.59 -1.07 -10.64
C SER A 132 6.77 -0.10 -10.47
N LEU A 133 7.56 0.11 -11.53
CA LEU A 133 8.65 1.10 -11.58
C LEU A 133 8.17 2.47 -12.08
N TYR A 134 6.86 2.67 -12.28
CA TYR A 134 6.34 3.97 -12.69
C TYR A 134 6.78 5.04 -11.68
N PRO A 135 7.38 6.17 -12.11
CA PRO A 135 8.12 7.07 -11.21
C PRO A 135 7.33 7.54 -9.99
N LEU A 136 6.04 7.84 -10.15
CA LEU A 136 5.18 8.22 -9.03
C LEU A 136 4.89 7.05 -8.08
N HIS A 137 4.66 5.84 -8.60
CA HIS A 137 4.44 4.65 -7.76
C HIS A 137 5.68 4.38 -6.92
N TRP A 138 6.80 4.39 -7.61
CA TRP A 138 8.11 4.12 -7.06
C TRP A 138 8.43 5.09 -5.93
N PHE A 139 8.24 6.39 -6.16
CA PHE A 139 8.50 7.41 -5.16
C PHE A 139 7.71 7.16 -3.86
N PHE A 140 6.39 6.96 -3.97
CA PHE A 140 5.52 6.77 -2.79
C PHE A 140 5.60 5.37 -2.18
N THR A 141 6.23 4.40 -2.84
CA THR A 141 6.47 3.05 -2.29
C THR A 141 7.30 3.08 -1.01
N PHE A 142 8.19 4.07 -0.87
CA PHE A 142 9.17 4.12 0.23
C PHE A 142 8.84 5.14 1.32
N LEU A 143 7.75 5.88 1.18
CA LEU A 143 7.29 6.90 2.11
C LEU A 143 5.92 6.51 2.66
N TYR A 144 5.56 6.97 3.86
CA TYR A 144 4.28 6.67 4.50
C TYR A 144 3.15 7.56 3.97
N TYR A 145 2.72 7.26 2.74
CA TYR A 145 1.71 7.99 2.00
C TYR A 145 0.52 7.11 1.61
N THR A 146 -0.62 7.74 1.41
CA THR A 146 -1.89 7.09 1.08
C THR A 146 -1.99 6.63 -0.39
N ASP A 147 -1.13 7.14 -1.27
CA ASP A 147 -1.11 6.88 -2.71
C ASP A 147 -1.07 5.39 -3.07
N VAL A 148 -0.10 4.65 -2.50
CA VAL A 148 0.11 3.25 -2.84
C VAL A 148 -1.09 2.41 -2.42
N ALA A 149 -1.62 2.63 -1.21
CA ALA A 149 -2.82 1.97 -0.73
C ALA A 149 -4.03 2.25 -1.64
N SER A 150 -4.22 3.52 -2.03
CA SER A 150 -5.34 3.94 -2.88
C SER A 150 -5.31 3.26 -4.25
N VAL A 151 -4.16 3.21 -4.93
CA VAL A 151 -4.03 2.56 -6.24
C VAL A 151 -4.20 1.06 -6.14
N THR A 152 -3.59 0.42 -5.14
CA THR A 152 -3.75 -1.02 -4.91
C THR A 152 -5.23 -1.39 -4.77
N ALA A 153 -6.00 -0.61 -4.02
CA ALA A 153 -7.42 -0.88 -3.83
C ALA A 153 -8.27 -0.57 -5.08
N VAL A 154 -7.97 0.49 -5.82
CA VAL A 154 -8.64 0.76 -7.12
C VAL A 154 -8.41 -0.39 -8.09
N LEU A 155 -7.18 -0.87 -8.21
CA LEU A 155 -6.84 -1.98 -9.09
C LEU A 155 -7.48 -3.29 -8.60
N ALA A 156 -7.54 -3.53 -7.28
CA ALA A 156 -8.25 -4.68 -6.71
C ALA A 156 -9.75 -4.64 -7.04
N MET A 157 -10.38 -3.47 -6.88
CA MET A 157 -11.78 -3.24 -7.24
C MET A 157 -12.01 -3.49 -8.73
N TYR A 158 -11.12 -2.99 -9.59
CA TYR A 158 -11.18 -3.18 -11.03
C TYR A 158 -11.05 -4.65 -11.41
N LEU A 159 -10.06 -5.37 -10.85
CA LEU A 159 -9.88 -6.81 -11.05
C LEU A 159 -11.10 -7.62 -10.60
N ALA A 160 -11.71 -7.27 -9.45
CA ALA A 160 -12.94 -7.91 -8.99
C ALA A 160 -14.10 -7.68 -9.96
N SER A 161 -14.21 -6.47 -10.53
CA SER A 161 -15.22 -6.14 -11.53
C SER A 161 -15.04 -6.92 -12.83
N LEU A 162 -13.79 -7.06 -13.32
CA LEU A 162 -13.43 -7.88 -14.48
C LEU A 162 -13.82 -9.35 -14.27
N LYS A 163 -13.58 -9.87 -13.06
CA LYS A 163 -13.98 -11.22 -12.66
C LYS A 163 -15.48 -11.38 -12.39
N LYS A 164 -16.31 -10.36 -12.64
CA LYS A 164 -17.75 -10.32 -12.37
C LYS A 164 -18.11 -10.56 -10.90
N ASN A 165 -17.18 -10.35 -9.97
CA ASN A 165 -17.43 -10.43 -8.54
C ASN A 165 -17.76 -9.04 -8.00
N TYR A 166 -19.00 -8.60 -8.27
CA TYR A 166 -19.45 -7.26 -7.91
C TYR A 166 -19.56 -7.05 -6.40
N TRP A 167 -19.80 -8.10 -5.63
CA TRP A 167 -19.81 -8.03 -4.16
C TRP A 167 -18.43 -7.70 -3.61
N LEU A 168 -17.38 -8.40 -4.05
CA LEU A 168 -16.02 -8.04 -3.65
C LEU A 168 -15.61 -6.65 -4.17
N SER A 169 -16.01 -6.31 -5.40
CA SER A 169 -15.77 -4.97 -5.95
C SER A 169 -16.43 -3.88 -5.09
N ALA A 170 -17.65 -4.10 -4.62
CA ALA A 170 -18.36 -3.21 -3.72
C ALA A 170 -17.77 -3.19 -2.29
N LEU A 171 -17.31 -4.33 -1.75
CA LEU A 171 -16.68 -4.39 -0.43
C LEU A 171 -15.34 -3.66 -0.39
N VAL A 172 -14.49 -3.84 -1.40
CA VAL A 172 -13.23 -3.07 -1.54
C VAL A 172 -13.51 -1.58 -1.69
N ARG A 173 -14.68 -1.22 -2.25
CA ARG A 173 -15.16 0.17 -2.31
C ARG A 173 -15.70 0.67 -0.96
N LEU A 174 -16.29 -0.19 -0.13
CA LEU A 174 -16.98 0.11 1.14
C LEU A 174 -16.08 0.01 2.39
N GLU A 175 -14.89 -0.57 2.30
CA GLU A 175 -13.86 -0.39 3.33
C GLU A 175 -13.62 1.12 3.55
N PRO A 176 -13.04 1.56 4.69
CA PRO A 176 -12.78 2.99 5.00
C PRO A 176 -12.01 3.77 3.91
N LEU A 177 -11.55 3.06 2.89
CA LEU A 177 -11.07 3.50 1.59
C LEU A 177 -11.94 4.52 0.84
N GLN A 178 -13.23 4.68 1.17
CA GLN A 178 -14.11 5.65 0.49
C GLN A 178 -13.61 7.10 0.54
N LEU A 179 -12.77 7.46 1.50
CA LEU A 179 -12.35 8.83 1.70
C LEU A 179 -10.92 9.10 1.11
N LEU A 180 -10.19 8.08 0.59
CA LEU A 180 -8.81 8.23 0.07
C LEU A 180 -8.74 9.03 -1.25
N PHE A 181 -9.87 9.48 -1.78
CA PHE A 181 -10.07 9.73 -3.20
C PHE A 181 -10.19 11.18 -3.64
N ASP A 182 -10.13 12.17 -2.73
CA ASP A 182 -10.32 13.56 -3.18
C ASP A 182 -9.18 14.09 -4.07
N LYS A 183 -7.98 13.46 -4.07
CA LYS A 183 -6.84 13.88 -4.92
C LYS A 183 -6.12 12.77 -5.72
N GLN A 184 -6.29 11.48 -5.42
CA GLN A 184 -5.50 10.40 -6.03
C GLN A 184 -6.12 9.69 -7.26
N ILE A 185 -7.36 10.01 -7.65
CA ILE A 185 -8.05 9.35 -8.80
C ILE A 185 -7.24 9.50 -10.10
N LEU A 186 -6.59 10.66 -10.29
CA LEU A 186 -5.82 10.95 -11.51
C LEU A 186 -4.65 9.95 -11.68
N TYR A 187 -4.03 9.54 -10.58
CA TYR A 187 -2.89 8.64 -10.58
C TYR A 187 -3.26 7.20 -10.96
N GLY A 188 -4.37 6.69 -10.43
CA GLY A 188 -4.96 5.42 -10.86
C GLY A 188 -5.38 5.44 -12.34
N CYS A 189 -5.93 6.56 -12.81
CA CYS A 189 -6.26 6.75 -14.22
C CYS A 189 -5.03 6.69 -15.14
N PHE A 190 -3.88 7.26 -14.74
CA PHE A 190 -2.65 7.15 -15.53
C PHE A 190 -2.13 5.71 -15.62
N LEU A 191 -2.19 4.95 -14.52
CA LEU A 191 -1.81 3.53 -14.54
C LEU A 191 -2.78 2.68 -15.38
N LEU A 192 -4.08 2.97 -15.31
CA LEU A 192 -5.10 2.35 -16.16
C LEU A 192 -4.92 2.72 -17.64
N HIS A 193 -4.53 3.95 -17.94
CA HIS A 193 -4.21 4.36 -19.30
C HIS A 193 -2.97 3.66 -19.83
N ALA A 194 -1.94 3.45 -18.99
CA ALA A 194 -0.74 2.70 -19.35
C ALA A 194 -0.99 1.18 -19.53
N LEU A 195 -2.16 0.68 -19.13
CA LEU A 195 -2.59 -0.71 -19.32
C LEU A 195 -3.31 -0.96 -20.67
N VAL A 196 -3.74 0.10 -21.37
CA VAL A 196 -4.46 0.04 -22.66
C VAL A 196 -3.53 0.46 -23.79
#